data_AF-A0A960YZC4-F1
#
_entry.id   AF-A0A960YZC4-F1
#
_cell.length_a   1.000
_cell.length_b   1.000
_cell.length_c   1.000
_cell.angle_alpha   90.00
_cell.angle_beta   90.00
_cell.angle_gamma   90.00
#
_symmetry.space_group_name_H-M   'P 1'
#
loop_
_entity.id
_entity.type
_entity.pdbx_description
1 polymer ?
#
loop_
_entity_poly.entity_id
_entity_poly.type
_entity_poly.pdbx_seq_one_letter_code
_entity_poly.pdbx_strand_id
1 'polypeptide(L)'
;MNVDWSRVESLADMDDPDDVEWLKEMIASLIEDLDSKCVEIKDIISKKSIKDLQSILHQIKGVAANFGLSNVQKCSSDGELAAKSGDLDTSIKEASKIEGIWQDTKKELLVKFPAS
;
A
#
# COMPACT_ATOMS: atom_id res chain seq x y z
N MET A 1 5.86 13.43 2.87
CA MET A 1 5.55 12.73 1.61
C MET A 1 5.30 11.29 1.95
N ASN A 2 4.25 10.70 1.38
CA ASN A 2 3.92 9.29 1.59
C ASN A 2 4.68 8.38 0.62
N VAL A 3 5.16 8.93 -0.49
CA VAL A 3 5.90 8.24 -1.55
C VAL A 3 7.39 8.58 -1.48
N ASP A 4 8.23 7.55 -1.48
CA ASP A 4 9.65 7.64 -1.80
C ASP A 4 9.81 7.66 -3.33
N TRP A 5 9.90 8.86 -3.90
CA TRP A 5 10.01 9.04 -5.33
C TRP A 5 11.29 8.45 -5.91
N SER A 6 12.38 8.43 -5.14
CA SER A 6 13.63 7.81 -5.61
C SER A 6 13.45 6.32 -5.85
N ARG A 7 12.63 5.65 -5.01
CA ARG A 7 12.29 4.25 -5.20
C ARG A 7 11.40 4.05 -6.41
N VAL A 8 10.36 4.86 -6.59
CA VAL A 8 9.45 4.75 -7.74
C VAL A 8 10.17 5.00 -9.06
N GLU A 9 10.98 6.06 -9.14
CA GLU A 9 11.76 6.39 -10.33
C GLU A 9 12.84 5.35 -10.62
N SER A 10 13.36 4.65 -9.59
CA SER A 10 14.31 3.54 -9.83
C SER A 10 13.70 2.30 -10.50
N LEU A 11 12.38 2.25 -10.67
CA LEU A 11 11.70 1.12 -11.31
C LEU A 11 11.82 1.14 -12.85
N ALA A 12 12.10 2.29 -13.45
CA ALA A 12 12.12 2.49 -14.89
C ALA A 12 13.24 3.46 -15.30
N ASP A 13 13.73 3.40 -16.53
CA ASP A 13 14.57 4.46 -17.07
C ASP A 13 13.73 5.69 -17.39
N MET A 14 13.88 6.76 -16.60
CA MET A 14 13.08 7.98 -16.73
C MET A 14 13.45 8.80 -17.99
N ASP A 15 14.56 8.48 -18.65
CA ASP A 15 14.97 9.09 -19.92
C ASP A 15 14.43 8.31 -21.15
N ASP A 16 13.85 7.12 -20.95
CA ASP A 16 13.22 6.31 -22.00
C ASP A 16 11.68 6.43 -21.94
N PRO A 17 11.03 6.99 -22.97
CA PRO A 17 9.57 7.15 -23.01
C PRO A 17 8.77 5.84 -22.87
N ASP A 18 9.29 4.72 -23.36
CA ASP A 18 8.59 3.43 -23.30
C ASP A 18 8.59 2.89 -21.85
N ASP A 19 9.72 3.02 -21.16
CA ASP A 19 9.87 2.69 -19.73
C ASP A 19 8.99 3.58 -18.85
N VAL A 20 8.87 4.88 -19.17
CA VAL A 20 7.98 5.81 -18.46
C VAL A 20 6.51 5.44 -18.64
N GLU A 21 6.10 5.02 -19.84
CA GLU A 21 4.72 4.60 -20.10
C GLU A 21 4.41 3.28 -19.38
N TRP A 22 5.34 2.32 -19.41
CA TRP A 22 5.21 1.09 -18.63
C TRP A 22 5.09 1.36 -17.12
N LEU A 23 5.87 2.32 -16.59
CA LEU A 23 5.77 2.70 -15.17
C LEU A 23 4.39 3.28 -14.84
N LYS A 24 3.78 4.07 -15.74
CA LYS A 24 2.39 4.54 -15.54
C LYS A 24 1.40 3.40 -15.45
N GLU A 25 1.49 2.42 -16.35
CA GLU A 25 0.62 1.22 -16.32
C GLU A 25 0.81 0.41 -15.02
N MET A 26 2.05 0.28 -14.56
CA MET A 26 2.34 -0.35 -13.27
C MET A 26 1.73 0.41 -12.09
N ILE A 27 1.83 1.74 -12.07
CA ILE A 27 1.24 2.58 -11.02
C ILE A 27 -0.30 2.50 -11.06
N ALA A 28 -0.91 2.46 -12.25
CA ALA A 28 -2.34 2.23 -12.39
C ALA A 28 -2.76 0.87 -11.79
N SER A 29 -2.02 -0.20 -12.11
CA SER A 29 -2.26 -1.55 -11.58
C SER A 29 -2.08 -1.60 -10.05
N LEU A 30 -1.06 -0.93 -9.52
CA LEU A 30 -0.83 -0.77 -8.08
C LEU A 30 -2.02 -0.09 -7.40
N ILE A 31 -2.56 0.96 -8.03
CA ILE A 31 -3.68 1.72 -7.47
C ILE A 31 -4.92 0.83 -7.34
N GLU A 32 -5.24 0.04 -8.37
CA GLU A 32 -6.37 -0.89 -8.36
C GLU A 32 -6.20 -2.00 -7.31
N ASP A 33 -4.99 -2.56 -7.20
CA ASP A 33 -4.68 -3.58 -6.20
C ASP A 33 -4.84 -3.04 -4.77
N LEU A 34 -4.26 -1.88 -4.45
CA LEU A 34 -4.35 -1.32 -3.11
C LEU A 34 -5.75 -0.79 -2.76
N ASP A 35 -6.52 -0.29 -3.72
CA ASP A 35 -7.95 0.01 -3.51
C ASP A 35 -8.72 -1.26 -3.11
N SER A 36 -8.48 -2.36 -3.82
CA SER A 36 -9.11 -3.66 -3.53
C SER A 36 -8.73 -4.19 -2.15
N LYS A 37 -7.44 -4.12 -1.79
CA LYS A 37 -6.95 -4.53 -0.46
C LYS A 37 -7.50 -3.66 0.67
N CYS A 38 -7.73 -2.36 0.43
CA CYS A 38 -8.36 -1.49 1.44
C CYS A 38 -9.81 -1.92 1.72
N VAL A 39 -10.55 -2.36 0.70
CA VAL A 39 -11.90 -2.92 0.88
C VAL A 39 -11.83 -4.25 1.66
N GLU A 40 -10.88 -5.12 1.32
CA GLU A 40 -10.67 -6.40 1.99
C GLU A 40 -10.33 -6.23 3.48
N ILE A 41 -9.47 -5.27 3.83
CA ILE A 41 -9.13 -4.95 5.23
C ILE A 41 -10.40 -4.66 6.04
N LYS A 42 -11.34 -3.87 5.51
CA LYS A 42 -12.57 -3.50 6.24
C LYS A 42 -13.41 -4.72 6.57
N ASP A 43 -13.55 -5.63 5.61
CA ASP A 43 -14.28 -6.89 5.81
C ASP A 43 -13.58 -7.77 6.87
N ILE A 44 -12.25 -7.91 6.79
CA ILE A 44 -11.45 -8.66 7.76
C ILE A 44 -11.57 -8.08 9.18
N ILE A 45 -11.49 -6.76 9.33
CA ILE A 45 -11.66 -6.07 10.62
C ILE A 45 -13.05 -6.35 11.21
N SER A 46 -14.10 -6.32 10.38
CA SER A 46 -15.47 -6.61 10.83
C SER A 46 -15.62 -8.04 11.38
N LYS A 47 -14.88 -8.99 10.78
CA LYS A 47 -14.84 -10.40 11.18
C LYS A 47 -13.90 -10.66 12.36
N LYS A 48 -13.07 -9.68 12.75
CA LYS A 48 -12.08 -9.78 13.83
C LYS A 48 -11.13 -10.99 13.69
N SER A 49 -10.81 -11.35 12.44
CA SER A 49 -9.92 -12.48 12.15
C SER A 49 -8.45 -12.05 12.18
N ILE A 50 -7.76 -12.34 13.28
CA ILE A 50 -6.34 -11.97 13.44
C ILE A 50 -5.42 -12.60 12.39
N LYS A 51 -5.74 -13.84 11.96
CA LYS A 51 -4.97 -14.57 10.95
C LYS A 51 -5.11 -13.94 9.57
N ASP A 52 -6.33 -13.57 9.19
CA ASP A 52 -6.57 -12.93 7.91
C ASP A 52 -5.99 -11.51 7.91
N LEU A 53 -6.07 -10.82 9.05
CA LEU A 53 -5.47 -9.51 9.24
C LEU A 53 -3.95 -9.55 9.09
N GLN A 54 -3.29 -10.54 9.70
CA GLN A 54 -1.86 -10.78 9.49
C GLN A 54 -1.53 -11.00 8.01
N SER A 55 -2.32 -11.80 7.30
CA SER A 55 -2.11 -12.15 5.89
C SER A 55 -2.22 -10.92 4.98
N ILE A 56 -3.30 -10.14 5.09
CA ILE A 56 -3.51 -8.98 4.23
C ILE A 56 -2.48 -7.88 4.52
N LEU A 57 -2.10 -7.67 5.79
CA LEU A 57 -1.07 -6.70 6.17
C LEU A 57 0.30 -7.10 5.62
N HIS A 58 0.63 -8.40 5.63
CA HIS A 58 1.85 -8.91 5.01
C HIS A 58 1.91 -8.61 3.50
N GLN A 59 0.81 -8.83 2.79
CA GLN A 59 0.73 -8.55 1.35
C GLN A 59 0.89 -7.05 1.06
N ILE A 60 0.14 -6.20 1.76
CA ILE A 60 0.20 -4.74 1.60
C ILE A 60 1.60 -4.23 1.90
N LYS A 61 2.25 -4.74 2.95
CA LYS A 61 3.63 -4.37 3.29
C LYS A 61 4.59 -4.66 2.14
N GLY A 62 4.47 -5.82 1.50
CA GLY A 62 5.29 -6.20 0.34
C GLY A 62 5.09 -5.26 -0.84
N VAL A 63 3.83 -4.99 -1.21
CA VAL A 63 3.49 -4.05 -2.28
C VAL A 63 4.01 -2.65 -1.96
N ALA A 64 3.73 -2.15 -0.76
CA ALA A 64 4.16 -0.83 -0.32
C ALA A 64 5.69 -0.67 -0.31
N ALA A 65 6.43 -1.70 0.11
CA ALA A 65 7.89 -1.69 0.07
C ALA A 65 8.42 -1.64 -1.37
N ASN A 66 7.82 -2.40 -2.28
CA ASN A 66 8.26 -2.45 -3.68
C ASN A 66 8.14 -1.08 -4.36
N PHE A 67 7.07 -0.35 -4.09
CA PHE A 67 6.76 0.96 -4.68
C PHE A 67 7.12 2.17 -3.81
N GLY A 68 7.86 1.99 -2.72
CA GLY A 68 8.29 3.11 -1.88
C GLY A 68 7.15 3.84 -1.15
N LEU A 69 6.03 3.17 -0.87
CA LEU A 69 4.88 3.75 -0.16
C LEU A 69 5.12 3.72 1.35
N SER A 70 6.06 4.55 1.84
CA SER A 70 6.68 4.40 3.16
C SER A 70 5.69 4.36 4.33
N ASN A 71 4.65 5.21 4.32
CA ASN A 71 3.68 5.24 5.41
C ASN A 71 2.69 4.07 5.37
N VAL A 72 2.30 3.61 4.17
CA VAL A 72 1.50 2.39 4.00
C VAL A 72 2.30 1.18 4.46
N GLN A 73 3.58 1.10 4.07
CA GLN A 73 4.51 0.04 4.49
C GLN A 73 4.67 0.02 6.01
N LYS A 74 4.83 1.19 6.64
CA LYS A 74 4.96 1.29 8.09
C LYS A 74 3.73 0.77 8.82
N CYS A 75 2.53 1.28 8.50
CA CYS A 75 1.31 0.84 9.17
C CYS A 75 1.01 -0.65 8.94
N SER A 76 1.26 -1.16 7.73
CA SER A 76 1.12 -2.60 7.46
C SER A 76 2.13 -3.44 8.23
N SER A 77 3.39 -3.00 8.36
CA SER A 77 4.40 -3.67 9.18
C SER A 77 4.04 -3.66 10.68
N ASP A 78 3.65 -2.51 11.23
CA ASP A 78 3.29 -2.36 12.63
C ASP A 78 2.05 -3.22 12.98
N GLY A 79 1.04 -3.20 12.11
CA GLY A 79 -0.15 -4.04 12.27
C GLY A 79 0.14 -5.54 12.12
N GLU A 80 1.01 -5.95 11.19
CA GLU A 80 1.41 -7.36 11.00
C GLU A 80 2.17 -7.86 12.23
N LEU A 81 3.06 -7.05 12.80
CA LEU A 81 3.79 -7.38 14.03
C LEU A 81 2.82 -7.57 15.21
N ALA A 82 1.85 -6.67 15.38
CA ALA A 82 0.82 -6.80 16.40
C ALA A 82 -0.04 -8.06 16.22
N ALA A 83 -0.43 -8.38 14.98
CA ALA A 83 -1.17 -9.62 14.70
C ALA A 83 -0.34 -10.87 15.05
N LYS A 84 0.96 -10.87 14.72
CA LYS A 84 1.89 -11.97 15.06
C LYS A 84 2.07 -12.16 16.57
N SER A 85 1.99 -11.08 17.35
CA SER A 85 2.06 -11.15 18.82
C SER A 85 0.72 -11.46 19.49
N GLY A 86 -0.36 -11.64 18.72
CA GLY A 86 -1.70 -11.88 19.27
C GLY A 86 -2.45 -10.63 19.71
N ASP A 87 -1.90 -9.43 19.45
CA ASP A 87 -2.53 -8.15 19.80
C ASP A 87 -3.46 -7.69 18.67
N LEU A 88 -4.69 -8.22 18.71
CA LEU A 88 -5.72 -7.92 17.71
C LEU A 88 -6.13 -6.44 17.71
N ASP A 89 -6.24 -5.81 18.88
CA ASP A 89 -6.72 -4.43 18.99
C ASP A 89 -5.73 -3.45 18.38
N THR A 90 -4.43 -3.62 18.67
CA THR A 90 -3.38 -2.83 18.01
C THR A 90 -3.33 -3.12 16.52
N SER A 91 -3.46 -4.38 16.10
CA SER A 91 -3.46 -4.73 14.68
C SER A 91 -4.62 -4.08 13.92
N ILE A 92 -5.85 -4.11 14.46
CA ILE A 92 -7.03 -3.44 13.90
C ILE A 92 -6.81 -1.93 13.83
N LYS A 93 -6.25 -1.34 14.89
CA LYS A 93 -5.95 0.10 14.95
C LYS A 93 -4.99 0.53 13.86
N GLU A 94 -3.91 -0.23 13.62
CA GLU A 94 -2.96 0.09 12.55
C GLU A 94 -3.56 -0.16 11.16
N ALA A 95 -4.27 -1.28 10.98
CA ALA A 95 -4.94 -1.60 9.71
C ALA A 95 -6.00 -0.55 9.32
N SER A 96 -6.72 0.00 10.28
CA SER A 96 -7.76 1.03 10.07
C SER A 96 -7.18 2.37 9.57
N LYS A 97 -5.88 2.63 9.75
CA LYS A 97 -5.22 3.84 9.23
C LYS A 97 -4.86 3.72 7.75
N ILE A 98 -4.71 2.49 7.25
CA ILE A 98 -4.16 2.23 5.91
C ILE A 98 -4.99 2.92 4.84
N GLU A 99 -6.32 2.86 4.90
CA GLU A 99 -7.18 3.50 3.90
C GLU A 99 -6.94 5.01 3.83
N GLY A 100 -6.91 5.71 4.97
CA GLY A 100 -6.71 7.16 5.00
C GLY A 100 -5.34 7.54 4.41
N ILE A 101 -4.29 6.84 4.81
CA ILE A 101 -2.94 7.04 4.29
C ILE A 101 -2.88 6.73 2.80
N TRP A 102 -3.53 5.65 2.37
CA TRP A 102 -3.59 5.24 0.97
C TRP A 102 -4.28 6.28 0.10
N GLN A 103 -5.39 6.87 0.54
CA GLN A 103 -6.06 7.92 -0.23
C GLN A 103 -5.17 9.14 -0.47
N ASP A 104 -4.37 9.55 0.51
CA ASP A 104 -3.42 10.65 0.34
C ASP A 104 -2.21 10.25 -0.51
N THR A 105 -1.72 9.02 -0.36
CA THR A 105 -0.65 8.43 -1.19
C THR A 105 -1.08 8.33 -2.65
N LYS A 106 -2.31 7.88 -2.92
CA LYS A 106 -2.91 7.78 -4.25
C LYS A 106 -3.01 9.14 -4.93
N LYS A 107 -3.37 10.20 -4.20
CA LYS A 107 -3.35 11.57 -4.74
C LYS A 107 -1.93 11.99 -5.14
N GLU A 108 -0.93 11.72 -4.29
CA GLU A 108 0.48 12.00 -4.63
C GLU A 108 0.90 11.27 -5.92
N LEU A 109 0.56 9.98 -6.06
CA LEU A 109 0.83 9.19 -7.25
C LEU A 109 0.15 9.77 -8.51
N LEU A 110 -1.15 10.09 -8.43
CA LEU A 110 -1.92 10.60 -9.57
C LEU A 110 -1.51 12.00 -10.03
N VAL A 111 -0.86 12.80 -9.17
CA VAL A 111 -0.27 14.08 -9.59
C VAL A 111 0.89 13.87 -10.56
N LYS A 112 1.67 12.79 -10.39
CA LYS A 112 2.85 12.50 -11.21
C LYS A 112 2.56 11.53 -12.36
N PHE A 113 1.71 10.55 -12.10
CA PHE A 113 1.28 9.52 -13.04
C PHE A 113 -0.26 9.56 -13.13
N PRO A 114 -0.82 10.55 -13.85
CA PRO A 114 -2.26 10.68 -14.00
C PRO A 114 -2.83 9.46 -14.74
N ALA A 115 -4.04 9.05 -14.35
CA ALA A 115 -4.78 8.03 -15.11
C ALA A 115 -5.09 8.56 -16.51
N SER A 116 -4.83 7.73 -17.52
CA SER A 116 -5.05 7.99 -18.95
C SER A 116 -6.53 8.14 -19.30
#